data_AF-A0A8J4FCX9-F1
#
_entry.id   AF-A0A8J4FCX9-F1
#
_cell.length_a   1.000
_cell.length_b   1.000
_cell.length_c   1.000
_cell.angle_alpha   90.00
_cell.angle_beta   90.00
_cell.angle_gamma   90.00
#
_symmetry.space_group_name_H-M   'P 1'
#
loop_
_entity.id
_entity.type
_entity.pdbx_description
1 polymer ?
#
loop_
_entity_poly.entity_id
_entity_poly.type
_entity_poly.pdbx_seq_one_letter_code
_entity_poly.pdbx_strand_id
1 'polypeptide(L)'
;MMVFRAEQLGADRGIQGAFLRAVEGGAQMVVGLDITDEAAEAFLLDPRVMSKLPSVVLFMDGSETLSRELTQLQGGLRPQDPGSWRTALARRLPWSSDGQGLEVWDTVQQLLRRHDSDNFLFVYLVLVNQYVTTVRQVADTTKGFDLQSIFCMVKNCGSKVVGCVQDTTCKSALDCLQACSFNDQVCQYRCIVSYESPLLEQFSLCILQLHNCRNLDAKPPLLPGGV
;
A
#
# COMPACT_ATOMS: atom_id res chain seq x y z
N MET A 1 12.69 -1.44 14.54
CA MET A 1 13.27 -1.32 13.18
C MET A 1 14.79 -1.38 13.32
N MET A 2 15.45 -2.22 12.53
CA MET A 2 16.91 -2.28 12.44
C MET A 2 17.32 -1.92 11.01
N VAL A 3 18.41 -1.18 10.85
CA VAL A 3 18.86 -0.67 9.55
C VAL A 3 20.29 -1.13 9.32
N PHE A 4 20.56 -1.65 8.13
CA PHE A 4 21.86 -2.13 7.70
C PHE A 4 22.20 -1.46 6.37
N ARG A 5 23.41 -0.89 6.26
CA ARG A 5 23.90 -0.36 4.99
C ARG A 5 24.40 -1.50 4.12
N ALA A 6 24.07 -1.47 2.82
CA ALA A 6 24.41 -2.52 1.87
C ALA A 6 25.92 -2.82 1.87
N GLU A 7 26.76 -1.79 1.70
CA GLU A 7 28.22 -1.90 1.72
C GLU A 7 28.76 -2.62 2.97
N GLN A 8 28.19 -2.32 4.14
CA GLN A 8 28.60 -2.95 5.41
C GLN A 8 28.10 -4.38 5.50
N LEU A 9 26.91 -4.66 4.96
CA LEU A 9 26.35 -6.01 4.92
C LEU A 9 27.16 -6.94 4.00
N GLY A 10 27.71 -6.41 2.91
CA GLY A 10 28.59 -7.14 2.00
C GLY A 10 29.98 -7.43 2.58
N ALA A 11 30.53 -6.51 3.38
CA ALA A 11 31.92 -6.59 3.82
C ALA A 11 32.14 -7.08 5.28
N ASP A 12 31.21 -6.84 6.19
CA ASP A 12 31.42 -7.04 7.64
C ASP A 12 30.65 -8.26 8.18
N ARG A 13 31.40 -9.29 8.60
CA ARG A 13 30.83 -10.53 9.19
C ARG A 13 30.06 -10.29 10.49
N GLY A 14 30.46 -9.29 11.27
CA GLY A 14 29.75 -8.89 12.50
C GLY A 14 28.37 -8.31 12.17
N ILE A 15 28.30 -7.48 11.13
CA ILE A 15 27.05 -6.91 10.61
C ILE A 15 26.17 -7.99 9.98
N GLN A 16 26.73 -8.90 9.19
CA GLN A 16 26.02 -10.07 8.66
C GLN A 16 25.41 -10.93 9.79
N GLY A 17 26.18 -11.18 10.86
CA GLY A 17 25.68 -11.89 12.03
C GLY A 17 24.57 -11.14 12.77
N ALA A 18 24.66 -9.80 12.86
CA ALA A 18 23.61 -8.97 13.44
C ALA A 18 22.33 -8.97 12.60
N PHE A 19 22.46 -8.91 11.27
CA PHE A 19 21.33 -9.06 10.35
C PHE A 19 20.64 -10.41 10.54
N LEU A 20 21.41 -11.51 10.53
CA LEU A 20 20.86 -12.86 10.71
C LEU A 20 20.13 -13.02 12.05
N ARG A 21 20.70 -12.51 13.15
CA ARG A 21 20.03 -12.53 14.46
C ARG A 21 18.73 -11.70 14.45
N ALA A 22 18.68 -10.61 13.69
CA ALA A 22 17.49 -9.79 13.58
C ALA A 22 16.36 -10.53 12.85
N VAL A 23 16.65 -11.19 11.73
CA VAL A 23 15.63 -11.98 11.01
C VAL A 23 15.21 -13.23 11.78
N GLU A 24 16.15 -13.96 12.38
CA GLU A 24 15.83 -15.12 13.25
C GLU A 24 15.08 -14.71 14.52
N GLY A 25 15.30 -13.49 15.01
CA GLY A 25 14.65 -12.93 16.18
C GLY A 25 13.17 -12.54 15.98
N GLY A 26 12.57 -12.90 14.83
CA GLY A 26 11.16 -12.66 14.55
C GLY A 26 10.88 -11.35 13.81
N ALA A 27 11.79 -10.91 12.93
CA ALA A 27 11.49 -9.81 12.02
C ALA A 27 10.23 -10.13 11.21
N GLN A 28 9.29 -9.19 11.14
CA GLN A 28 8.02 -9.38 10.41
C GLN A 28 8.18 -9.13 8.91
N MET A 29 9.11 -8.23 8.54
CA MET A 29 9.42 -7.90 7.15
C MET A 29 10.88 -7.47 6.98
N VAL A 30 11.40 -7.66 5.76
CA VAL A 30 12.68 -7.10 5.31
C VAL A 30 12.41 -6.19 4.12
N VAL A 31 12.95 -4.97 4.17
CA VAL A 31 12.86 -4.01 3.08
C VAL A 31 14.29 -3.61 2.69
N GLY A 32 14.66 -3.89 1.44
CA GLY A 32 15.90 -3.44 0.82
C GLY A 32 15.60 -2.33 -0.19
N LEU A 33 16.31 -1.23 -0.06
CA LEU A 33 16.16 -0.03 -0.90
C LEU A 33 17.50 0.26 -1.54
N ASP A 34 17.52 0.46 -2.85
CA ASP A 34 18.71 0.88 -3.60
C ASP A 34 19.98 0.05 -3.29
N ILE A 35 19.78 -1.27 -3.23
CA ILE A 35 20.89 -2.20 -3.02
C ILE A 35 21.55 -2.46 -4.36
N THR A 36 22.73 -1.88 -4.55
CA THR A 36 23.58 -2.01 -5.73
C THR A 36 24.93 -2.68 -5.44
N ASP A 37 25.25 -2.91 -4.17
CA ASP A 37 26.48 -3.56 -3.73
C ASP A 37 26.44 -5.08 -4.00
N GLU A 38 27.35 -5.56 -4.86
CA GLU A 38 27.40 -6.96 -5.30
C GLU A 38 27.66 -7.95 -4.15
N ALA A 39 28.45 -7.55 -3.15
CA ALA A 39 28.76 -8.41 -2.01
C ALA A 39 27.54 -8.57 -1.08
N ALA A 40 26.78 -7.49 -0.88
CA ALA A 40 25.51 -7.51 -0.17
C ALA A 40 24.46 -8.35 -0.92
N GLU A 41 24.38 -8.21 -2.25
CA GLU A 41 23.51 -9.03 -3.09
C GLU A 41 23.86 -10.52 -2.96
N ALA A 42 25.14 -10.88 -3.11
CA ALA A 42 25.59 -12.26 -2.96
C ALA A 42 25.30 -12.84 -1.57
N PHE A 43 25.47 -12.03 -0.51
CA PHE A 43 25.12 -12.42 0.84
C PHE A 43 23.62 -12.69 1.00
N LEU A 44 22.77 -11.80 0.48
CA LEU A 44 21.31 -11.93 0.58
C LEU A 44 20.75 -13.11 -0.24
N LEU A 45 21.41 -13.46 -1.35
CA LEU A 45 21.08 -14.61 -2.19
C LEU A 45 21.67 -15.94 -1.68
N ASP A 46 22.45 -15.95 -0.60
CA ASP A 46 22.94 -17.20 -0.01
C ASP A 46 21.73 -18.02 0.52
N PRO A 47 21.57 -19.30 0.15
CA PRO A 47 20.46 -20.14 0.60
C PRO A 47 20.29 -20.19 2.13
N ARG A 48 21.39 -20.04 2.88
CA ARG A 48 21.40 -20.00 4.35
C ARG A 48 20.81 -18.71 4.92
N VAL A 49 20.86 -17.62 4.15
CA VAL A 49 20.24 -16.34 4.48
C VAL A 49 18.79 -16.34 4.01
N MET A 50 18.54 -16.74 2.75
CA MET A 50 17.19 -16.80 2.16
C MET A 50 16.21 -17.61 3.00
N SER A 51 16.63 -18.77 3.52
CA SER A 51 15.80 -19.65 4.36
C SER A 51 15.38 -19.03 5.70
N LYS A 52 16.01 -17.93 6.11
CA LYS A 52 15.73 -17.22 7.37
C LYS A 52 14.94 -15.94 7.16
N LEU A 53 14.74 -15.52 5.91
CA LEU A 53 13.98 -14.31 5.63
C LEU A 53 12.50 -14.50 6.00
N PRO A 54 11.82 -13.43 6.44
CA PRO A 54 10.40 -13.48 6.74
C PRO A 54 9.54 -13.70 5.49
N SER A 55 8.24 -13.89 5.68
CA SER A 55 7.27 -14.07 4.60
C SER A 55 7.05 -12.81 3.76
N VAL A 56 7.42 -11.63 4.27
CA VAL A 56 7.34 -10.35 3.56
C VAL A 56 8.75 -9.81 3.34
N VAL A 57 9.19 -9.80 2.09
CA VAL A 57 10.50 -9.32 1.68
C VAL A 57 10.32 -8.42 0.47
N LEU A 58 10.82 -7.20 0.53
CA LEU A 58 10.64 -6.20 -0.52
C LEU A 58 12.00 -5.63 -0.91
N PHE A 59 12.47 -5.92 -2.11
CA PHE A 59 13.63 -5.23 -2.70
C PHE A 59 13.16 -4.27 -3.78
N MET A 60 13.50 -3.00 -3.62
CA MET A 60 12.96 -1.91 -4.43
C MET A 60 14.07 -0.96 -4.89
N ASP A 61 13.93 -0.46 -6.12
CA ASP A 61 14.76 0.61 -6.70
C ASP A 61 16.28 0.31 -6.66
N GLY A 62 16.70 -0.90 -7.04
CA GLY A 62 18.09 -1.37 -6.98
C GLY A 62 18.30 -2.65 -7.78
N SER A 63 19.01 -3.64 -7.22
CA SER A 63 19.28 -4.94 -7.86
C SER A 63 18.03 -5.64 -8.42
N GLU A 64 18.01 -5.86 -9.74
CA GLU A 64 16.97 -6.62 -10.43
C GLU A 64 16.94 -8.08 -9.97
N THR A 65 18.10 -8.67 -9.65
CA THR A 65 18.19 -10.06 -9.18
C THR A 65 17.51 -10.20 -7.83
N LEU A 66 17.83 -9.33 -6.86
CA LEU A 66 17.19 -9.36 -5.54
C LEU A 66 15.68 -9.14 -5.67
N SER A 67 15.28 -8.17 -6.51
CA SER A 67 13.87 -7.91 -6.79
C SER A 67 13.18 -9.14 -7.38
N ARG A 68 13.79 -9.84 -8.33
CA ARG A 68 13.21 -11.02 -8.97
C ARG A 68 13.13 -12.23 -8.04
N GLU A 69 14.21 -12.54 -7.34
CA GLU A 69 14.37 -13.78 -6.59
C GLU A 69 13.77 -13.72 -5.19
N LEU A 70 13.86 -12.57 -4.52
CA LEU A 70 13.55 -12.44 -3.10
C LEU A 70 12.29 -11.61 -2.82
N THR A 71 11.89 -10.67 -3.69
CA THR A 71 10.68 -9.89 -3.43
C THR A 71 9.46 -10.79 -3.40
N GLN A 72 8.79 -10.83 -2.26
CA GLN A 72 7.55 -11.55 -2.05
C GLN A 72 6.72 -10.88 -0.97
N LEU A 73 5.41 -10.88 -1.19
CA LEU A 73 4.41 -10.45 -0.22
C LEU A 73 3.95 -11.65 0.61
N GLN A 74 3.13 -11.37 1.62
CA GLN A 74 2.58 -12.39 2.50
C GLN A 74 1.98 -13.55 1.71
N GLY A 75 2.27 -14.78 2.15
CA GLY A 75 1.83 -15.99 1.45
C GLY A 75 2.63 -16.32 0.19
N GLY A 76 3.76 -15.65 -0.08
CA GLY A 76 4.68 -15.97 -1.19
C GLY A 76 4.25 -15.40 -2.54
N LEU A 77 3.37 -14.39 -2.55
CA LEU A 77 2.96 -13.72 -3.78
C LEU A 77 4.12 -12.88 -4.34
N ARG A 78 4.46 -13.05 -5.61
CA ARG A 78 5.54 -12.31 -6.28
C ARG A 78 4.96 -11.24 -7.22
N PRO A 79 4.88 -9.97 -6.79
CA PRO A 79 4.24 -8.91 -7.58
C PRO A 79 4.95 -8.62 -8.91
N GLN A 80 6.25 -8.89 -8.98
CA GLN A 80 7.11 -8.72 -10.16
C GLN A 80 6.91 -9.77 -11.25
N ASP A 81 6.16 -10.84 -10.98
CA ASP A 81 5.81 -11.87 -11.97
C ASP A 81 4.32 -11.78 -12.37
N PRO A 82 3.96 -10.90 -13.32
CA PRO A 82 2.58 -10.77 -13.78
C PRO A 82 2.11 -11.98 -14.61
N GLY A 83 3.03 -12.83 -15.08
CA GLY A 83 2.73 -14.04 -15.84
C GLY A 83 2.23 -15.18 -14.96
N SER A 84 2.51 -15.14 -13.66
CA SER A 84 1.97 -16.09 -12.70
C SER A 84 0.44 -16.04 -12.64
N TRP A 85 -0.19 -17.21 -12.72
CA TRP A 85 -1.65 -17.34 -12.62
C TRP A 85 -2.20 -16.72 -11.32
N ARG A 86 -1.43 -16.81 -10.23
CA ARG A 86 -1.81 -16.28 -8.92
C ARG A 86 -1.82 -14.76 -8.93
N THR A 87 -0.78 -14.13 -9.47
CA THR A 87 -0.71 -12.67 -9.65
C THR A 87 -1.81 -12.17 -10.57
N ALA A 88 -2.06 -12.86 -11.69
CA ALA A 88 -3.13 -12.52 -12.62
C ALA A 88 -4.53 -12.64 -11.98
N LEU A 89 -4.76 -13.64 -11.13
CA LEU A 89 -6.00 -13.79 -10.38
C LEU A 89 -6.16 -12.70 -9.31
N ALA A 90 -5.11 -12.42 -8.54
CA ALA A 90 -5.10 -11.40 -7.51
C ALA A 90 -5.44 -10.00 -8.07
N ARG A 91 -4.92 -9.65 -9.26
CA ARG A 91 -5.28 -8.39 -9.95
C ARG A 91 -6.77 -8.30 -10.32
N ARG A 92 -7.43 -9.43 -10.56
CA ARG A 92 -8.88 -9.47 -10.85
C ARG A 92 -9.74 -9.49 -9.60
N LEU A 93 -9.18 -9.89 -8.46
CA LEU A 93 -9.87 -10.01 -7.17
C LEU A 93 -9.20 -9.09 -6.13
N PRO A 94 -9.28 -7.75 -6.30
CA PRO A 94 -8.56 -6.79 -5.45
C PRO A 94 -8.92 -6.89 -3.97
N TRP A 95 -10.11 -7.39 -3.64
CA TRP A 95 -10.56 -7.58 -2.26
C TRP A 95 -9.92 -8.78 -1.54
N SER A 96 -9.23 -9.66 -2.26
CA SER A 96 -8.51 -10.79 -1.67
C SER A 96 -7.24 -10.32 -0.95
N SER A 97 -6.68 -11.12 -0.03
CA SER A 97 -5.42 -10.78 0.64
C SER A 97 -4.28 -10.54 -0.35
N ASP A 98 -4.23 -11.35 -1.41
CA ASP A 98 -3.25 -11.20 -2.48
C ASP A 98 -3.50 -9.91 -3.28
N GLY A 99 -4.76 -9.61 -3.60
CA GLY A 99 -5.17 -8.38 -4.28
C GLY A 99 -4.79 -7.12 -3.50
N GLN A 100 -5.09 -7.08 -2.20
CA GLN A 100 -4.68 -6.01 -1.29
C GLN A 100 -3.15 -5.89 -1.21
N GLY A 101 -2.44 -7.02 -1.18
CA GLY A 101 -0.98 -7.04 -1.22
C GLY A 101 -0.43 -6.40 -2.51
N LEU A 102 -1.02 -6.70 -3.66
CA LEU A 102 -0.64 -6.07 -4.94
C LEU A 102 -0.94 -4.57 -4.96
N GLU A 103 -2.08 -4.14 -4.41
CA GLU A 103 -2.42 -2.72 -4.29
C GLU A 103 -1.42 -1.97 -3.40
N VAL A 104 -1.02 -2.57 -2.28
CA VAL A 104 0.05 -2.05 -1.41
C VAL A 104 1.37 -1.96 -2.17
N TRP A 105 1.74 -2.99 -2.93
CA TRP A 105 2.96 -2.97 -3.75
C TRP A 105 2.94 -1.86 -4.79
N ASP A 106 1.86 -1.72 -5.55
CA ASP A 106 1.71 -0.68 -6.58
C ASP A 106 1.77 0.72 -5.96
N THR A 107 1.14 0.92 -4.79
CA THR A 107 1.19 2.17 -4.02
C THR A 107 2.62 2.50 -3.59
N VAL A 108 3.33 1.52 -3.02
CA VAL A 108 4.70 1.70 -2.51
C VAL A 108 5.67 1.99 -3.67
N GLN A 109 5.51 1.35 -4.83
CA GLN A 109 6.26 1.65 -6.05
C GLN A 109 5.97 3.07 -6.60
N GLN A 110 4.73 3.53 -6.52
CA GLN A 110 4.38 4.90 -6.92
C GLN A 110 4.99 5.95 -5.99
N LEU A 111 4.96 5.71 -4.68
CA LEU A 111 5.51 6.63 -3.68
C LEU A 111 7.04 6.72 -3.80
N LEU A 112 7.76 5.60 -3.94
CA LEU A 112 9.22 5.62 -4.07
C LEU A 112 9.71 6.40 -5.30
N ARG A 113 9.04 6.24 -6.45
CA ARG A 113 9.42 6.92 -7.70
C ARG A 113 9.37 8.45 -7.64
N ARG A 114 8.75 9.04 -6.62
CA ARG A 114 8.67 10.50 -6.47
C ARG A 114 9.94 11.10 -5.86
N HIS A 115 10.79 10.28 -5.24
CA HIS A 115 12.08 10.69 -4.66
C HIS A 115 12.01 11.91 -3.73
N ASP A 116 10.98 11.99 -2.90
CA ASP A 116 10.85 13.01 -1.84
C ASP A 116 10.65 12.38 -0.46
N SER A 117 10.97 13.16 0.58
CA SER A 117 10.99 12.69 1.97
C SER A 117 9.63 12.29 2.50
N ASP A 118 8.57 12.95 2.06
CA ASP A 118 7.21 12.70 2.55
C ASP A 118 6.70 11.38 1.99
N ASN A 119 6.85 11.16 0.68
CA ASN A 119 6.48 9.90 0.06
C ASN A 119 7.35 8.73 0.57
N PHE A 120 8.62 8.98 0.89
CA PHE A 120 9.47 7.99 1.55
C PHE A 120 8.92 7.59 2.93
N LEU A 121 8.49 8.55 3.75
CA LEU A 121 7.83 8.26 5.02
C LEU A 121 6.54 7.45 4.81
N PHE A 122 5.71 7.83 3.82
CA PHE A 122 4.47 7.11 3.52
C PHE A 122 4.71 5.65 3.11
N VAL A 123 5.80 5.34 2.41
CA VAL A 123 6.17 3.95 2.09
C VAL A 123 6.26 3.11 3.37
N TYR A 124 6.99 3.58 4.39
CA TYR A 124 7.08 2.85 5.65
C TYR A 124 5.74 2.75 6.37
N LEU A 125 4.96 3.84 6.40
CA LEU A 125 3.68 3.83 7.10
C LEU A 125 2.68 2.86 6.45
N VAL A 126 2.64 2.78 5.12
CA VAL A 126 1.81 1.83 4.36
C VAL A 126 2.24 0.38 4.64
N LEU A 127 3.55 0.10 4.59
CA LEU A 127 4.08 -1.24 4.85
C LEU A 127 3.86 -1.70 6.30
N VAL A 128 4.13 -0.82 7.27
CA VAL A 128 3.87 -1.09 8.70
C VAL A 128 2.39 -1.32 8.93
N ASN A 129 1.52 -0.48 8.36
CA ASN A 129 0.07 -0.62 8.48
C ASN A 129 -0.42 -1.99 7.99
N GLN A 130 0.12 -2.47 6.87
CA GLN A 130 -0.30 -3.73 6.28
C GLN A 130 0.28 -4.96 6.98
N TYR A 131 1.57 -4.96 7.32
CA TYR A 131 2.30 -6.19 7.68
C TYR A 131 2.77 -6.26 9.14
N VAL A 132 2.74 -5.15 9.88
CA VAL A 132 3.28 -5.08 11.25
C VAL A 132 2.18 -4.76 12.25
N THR A 133 1.55 -3.59 12.10
CA THR A 133 0.52 -3.09 13.02
C THR A 133 -0.26 -1.98 12.36
N THR A 134 -1.56 -1.90 12.63
CA THR A 134 -2.43 -0.86 12.06
C THR A 134 -1.96 0.53 12.48
N VAL A 135 -1.67 1.38 11.50
CA VAL A 135 -1.33 2.79 11.70
C VAL A 135 -2.55 3.60 11.33
N ARG A 136 -3.30 4.13 12.31
CA ARG A 136 -4.63 4.75 12.08
C ARG A 136 -4.60 5.86 11.01
N GLN A 137 -3.55 6.67 10.99
CA GLN A 137 -3.36 7.76 10.02
C GLN A 137 -3.29 7.28 8.56
N VAL A 138 -2.86 6.03 8.35
CA VAL A 138 -2.79 5.39 7.04
C VAL A 138 -3.95 4.43 6.83
N ALA A 139 -4.41 3.71 7.86
CA ALA A 139 -5.51 2.76 7.78
C ALA A 139 -6.80 3.41 7.27
N ASP A 140 -7.11 4.63 7.71
CA ASP A 140 -8.34 5.31 7.31
C ASP A 140 -8.27 5.89 5.89
N THR A 141 -7.08 5.96 5.31
CA THR A 141 -6.84 6.36 3.92
C THR A 141 -6.62 5.15 2.98
N THR A 142 -5.98 4.06 3.44
CA THR A 142 -5.67 2.82 2.68
C THR A 142 -6.71 1.72 2.71
N LYS A 143 -7.78 1.82 3.51
CA LYS A 143 -8.89 0.86 3.43
C LYS A 143 -9.46 0.88 2.00
N GLY A 144 -8.97 0.02 1.12
CA GLY A 144 -9.55 -0.22 -0.20
C GLY A 144 -11.01 -0.68 -0.05
N PHE A 145 -11.67 -0.94 -1.16
CA PHE A 145 -13.03 -1.50 -1.11
C PHE A 145 -12.98 -2.96 -0.64
N ASP A 146 -13.00 -3.18 0.68
CA ASP A 146 -13.18 -4.53 1.21
C ASP A 146 -14.59 -5.06 0.89
N LEU A 147 -14.75 -6.39 0.88
CA LEU A 147 -16.03 -7.03 0.52
C LEU A 147 -17.20 -6.56 1.39
N GLN A 148 -16.94 -6.23 2.65
CA GLN A 148 -17.94 -5.76 3.58
C GLN A 148 -18.41 -4.34 3.21
N SER A 149 -17.47 -3.48 2.81
CA SER A 149 -17.72 -2.13 2.32
C SER A 149 -18.49 -2.16 1.01
N ILE A 150 -18.08 -3.01 0.05
CA ILE A 150 -18.80 -3.19 -1.22
C ILE A 150 -20.22 -3.69 -0.97
N PHE A 151 -20.38 -4.71 -0.12
CA PHE A 151 -21.70 -5.23 0.23
C PHE A 151 -22.57 -4.17 0.90
N CYS A 152 -22.00 -3.37 1.81
CA CYS A 152 -22.70 -2.25 2.44
C CYS A 152 -23.13 -1.20 1.41
N MET A 153 -22.23 -0.80 0.50
CA MET A 153 -22.50 0.19 -0.54
C MET A 153 -23.61 -0.28 -1.48
N VAL A 154 -23.55 -1.53 -1.95
CA VAL A 154 -24.56 -2.09 -2.86
C VAL A 154 -25.90 -2.23 -2.15
N LYS A 155 -25.91 -2.77 -0.92
CA LYS A 155 -27.13 -3.03 -0.17
C LYS A 155 -27.85 -1.75 0.26
N ASN A 156 -27.12 -0.75 0.74
CA ASN A 156 -27.71 0.45 1.34
C ASN A 156 -27.72 1.66 0.40
N CYS A 157 -26.73 1.76 -0.48
CA CYS A 157 -26.50 2.92 -1.33
C CYS A 157 -26.59 2.63 -2.83
N GLY A 158 -27.03 1.42 -3.23
CA GLY A 158 -26.96 0.96 -4.62
C GLY A 158 -27.59 1.91 -5.64
N SER A 159 -28.74 2.52 -5.33
CA SER A 159 -29.38 3.50 -6.22
C SER A 159 -28.56 4.79 -6.38
N LYS A 160 -27.85 5.22 -5.34
CA LYS A 160 -26.96 6.40 -5.38
C LYS A 160 -25.64 6.08 -6.10
N VAL A 161 -25.11 4.87 -5.90
CA VAL A 161 -23.95 4.36 -6.64
C VAL A 161 -24.24 4.32 -8.14
N VAL A 162 -25.34 3.66 -8.54
CA VAL A 162 -25.74 3.57 -9.94
C VAL A 162 -26.03 4.95 -10.52
N GLY A 163 -26.76 5.80 -9.80
CA GLY A 163 -27.04 7.16 -10.23
C GLY A 163 -25.79 7.99 -10.48
N CYS A 164 -24.78 7.88 -9.62
CA CYS A 164 -23.51 8.59 -9.82
C CYS A 164 -22.71 8.02 -11.01
N VAL A 165 -22.62 6.69 -11.14
CA VAL A 165 -21.83 6.07 -12.21
C VAL A 165 -22.45 6.30 -13.61
N GLN A 166 -23.77 6.46 -13.67
CA GLN A 166 -24.48 6.75 -14.93
C GLN A 166 -24.47 8.24 -15.31
N ASP A 167 -24.20 9.13 -14.36
CA ASP A 167 -24.07 10.56 -14.61
C ASP A 167 -22.65 10.93 -15.02
N THR A 168 -22.50 11.71 -16.09
CA THR A 168 -21.18 12.02 -16.66
C THR A 168 -20.34 12.89 -15.74
N THR A 169 -20.95 13.84 -15.02
CA THR A 169 -20.23 14.71 -14.09
C THR A 169 -19.80 13.94 -12.86
N CYS A 170 -20.70 13.18 -12.25
CA CYS A 170 -20.40 12.39 -11.06
C CYS A 170 -19.37 11.29 -11.37
N LYS A 171 -19.49 10.61 -12.52
CA LYS A 171 -18.47 9.67 -12.98
C LYS A 171 -17.12 10.35 -13.19
N SER A 172 -17.08 11.55 -13.78
CA SER A 172 -15.83 12.30 -13.94
C SER A 172 -15.19 12.64 -12.59
N ALA A 173 -15.99 12.95 -11.57
CA ALA A 173 -15.50 13.15 -10.20
C ALA A 173 -14.82 11.88 -9.65
N LEU A 174 -15.47 10.72 -9.78
CA LEU A 174 -14.94 9.44 -9.32
C LEU A 174 -13.65 9.06 -10.06
N ASP A 175 -13.63 9.21 -11.38
CA ASP A 175 -12.47 8.91 -12.22
C ASP A 175 -11.29 9.86 -11.88
N CYS A 176 -11.57 11.16 -11.64
CA CYS A 176 -10.57 12.13 -11.19
C CYS A 176 -9.99 11.76 -9.82
N LEU A 177 -10.86 11.45 -8.85
CA LEU A 177 -10.45 11.04 -7.50
C LEU A 177 -9.61 9.77 -7.52
N GLN A 178 -9.94 8.80 -8.38
CA GLN A 178 -9.19 7.57 -8.55
C GLN A 178 -7.79 7.81 -9.17
N ALA A 179 -7.63 8.88 -9.94
CA ALA A 179 -6.35 9.26 -10.52
C ALA A 179 -5.44 10.05 -9.56
N CYS A 180 -5.97 10.56 -8.45
CA CYS A 180 -5.16 11.26 -7.45
C CYS A 180 -4.23 10.29 -6.71
N SER A 181 -3.05 10.78 -6.33
CA SER A 181 -2.18 10.06 -5.41
C SER A 181 -2.88 9.86 -4.06
N PHE A 182 -2.54 8.75 -3.42
CA PHE A 182 -3.04 8.34 -2.12
C PHE A 182 -3.07 9.47 -1.07
N ASN A 183 -2.02 10.30 -1.03
CA ASN A 183 -1.83 11.39 -0.07
C ASN A 183 -2.03 12.79 -0.65
N ASP A 184 -2.47 12.92 -1.91
CA ASP A 184 -2.63 14.22 -2.56
C ASP A 184 -4.01 14.82 -2.26
N GLN A 185 -4.11 15.41 -1.07
CA GLN A 185 -5.33 16.08 -0.60
C GLN A 185 -5.72 17.25 -1.50
N VAL A 186 -4.75 17.92 -2.14
CA VAL A 186 -5.02 19.06 -3.03
C VAL A 186 -5.66 18.57 -4.33
N CYS A 187 -5.16 17.49 -4.91
CA CYS A 187 -5.78 16.82 -6.07
C CYS A 187 -7.21 16.40 -5.72
N GLN A 188 -7.39 15.70 -4.60
CA GLN A 188 -8.71 15.21 -4.19
C GLN A 188 -9.70 16.36 -4.00
N TYR A 189 -9.29 17.42 -3.30
CA TYR A 189 -10.12 18.63 -3.12
C TYR A 189 -10.46 19.28 -4.46
N ARG A 190 -9.49 19.42 -5.38
CA ARG A 190 -9.73 20.00 -6.71
C ARG A 190 -10.69 19.17 -7.53
N CYS A 191 -10.59 17.84 -7.51
CA CYS A 191 -11.55 16.96 -8.18
C CYS A 191 -12.97 17.16 -7.63
N ILE A 192 -13.13 17.16 -6.31
CA ILE A 192 -14.45 17.33 -5.67
C ILE A 192 -15.08 18.67 -6.06
N VAL A 193 -14.34 19.77 -5.98
CA VAL A 193 -14.87 21.11 -6.30
C VAL A 193 -15.12 21.29 -7.80
N SER A 194 -14.31 20.66 -8.65
CA SER A 194 -14.43 20.79 -10.11
C SER A 194 -15.60 20.01 -10.70
N TYR A 195 -16.03 18.94 -10.02
CA TYR A 195 -17.11 18.04 -10.47
C TYR A 195 -18.24 17.93 -9.44
N GLU A 196 -18.40 18.94 -8.59
CA GLU A 196 -19.44 18.98 -7.56
C GLU A 196 -20.82 18.82 -8.21
N SER A 197 -21.62 17.89 -7.68
CA SER A 197 -22.97 17.64 -8.17
C SER A 197 -23.86 17.07 -7.06
N PRO A 198 -25.19 17.26 -7.14
CA PRO A 198 -26.10 16.65 -6.17
C PRO A 198 -26.02 15.12 -6.11
N LEU A 199 -25.63 14.47 -7.22
CA LEU A 199 -25.44 13.03 -7.27
C LEU A 199 -24.16 12.60 -6.54
N LEU A 200 -23.07 13.36 -6.69
CA LEU A 200 -21.82 13.12 -5.96
C LEU A 200 -22.00 13.33 -4.45
N GLU A 201 -22.75 14.37 -4.06
CA GLU A 201 -23.12 14.61 -2.67
C GLU A 201 -23.94 13.45 -2.10
N GLN A 202 -25.01 13.03 -2.79
CA GLN A 202 -25.86 11.92 -2.32
C GLN A 202 -25.10 10.59 -2.26
N PHE A 203 -24.22 10.33 -3.23
CA PHE A 203 -23.32 9.19 -3.22
C PHE A 203 -22.42 9.21 -1.98
N SER A 204 -21.72 10.32 -1.76
CA SER A 204 -20.75 10.48 -0.68
C SER A 204 -21.44 10.46 0.69
N LEU A 205 -22.57 11.15 0.83
CA LEU A 205 -23.39 11.18 2.05
C LEU A 205 -23.85 9.77 2.45
N CYS A 206 -24.35 9.00 1.49
CA CYS A 206 -24.83 7.65 1.78
C CYS A 206 -23.71 6.73 2.27
N ILE A 207 -22.60 6.71 1.54
CA ILE A 207 -21.51 5.75 1.75
C ILE A 207 -20.66 6.14 2.97
N LEU A 208 -20.36 7.43 3.14
CA LEU A 208 -19.42 7.90 4.15
C LEU A 208 -20.11 8.26 5.47
N GLN A 209 -21.33 8.82 5.44
CA GLN A 209 -21.97 9.34 6.65
C GLN A 209 -23.16 8.48 7.12
N LEU A 210 -24.17 8.26 6.26
CA LEU A 210 -25.42 7.61 6.70
C LEU A 210 -25.24 6.14 7.06
N HIS A 211 -24.46 5.41 6.26
CA HIS A 211 -24.21 3.98 6.50
C HIS A 211 -22.78 3.69 6.93
N ASN A 212 -21.90 4.71 6.92
CA ASN A 212 -20.47 4.60 7.20
C ASN A 212 -19.88 3.29 6.66
N CYS A 213 -20.12 3.02 5.37
CA CYS A 213 -19.82 1.72 4.77
C CYS A 213 -18.33 1.38 4.79
N ARG A 214 -17.46 2.36 5.02
CA ARG A 214 -16.00 2.19 5.15
C ARG A 214 -15.51 2.21 6.60
N ASN A 215 -16.43 2.34 7.57
CA ASN A 215 -16.14 2.45 9.00
C ASN A 215 -15.02 3.48 9.28
N LEU A 216 -15.22 4.68 8.75
CA LEU A 216 -14.35 5.84 8.89
C LEU A 216 -15.02 6.82 9.86
N ASP A 217 -14.38 7.05 11.01
CA ASP A 217 -14.88 7.99 12.01
C ASP A 217 -13.99 9.23 12.01
N ALA A 218 -14.33 10.21 11.18
CA ALA A 218 -13.74 11.54 11.26
C ALA A 218 -14.61 12.42 12.15
N LYS A 219 -14.09 12.85 13.30
CA LYS A 219 -14.73 13.91 14.09
C LYS A 219 -14.44 15.24 13.39
N PRO A 220 -15.46 15.98 12.90
CA PRO A 220 -15.23 17.30 12.35
C PRO A 220 -14.48 18.16 13.38
N PRO A 221 -13.38 18.83 13.02
CA PRO A 221 -12.71 19.72 13.94
C PRO A 221 -13.70 20.81 14.35
N LEU A 222 -13.91 20.93 15.65
CA LEU A 222 -14.69 22.02 16.23
C LEU A 222 -13.80 23.26 16.16
N LEU A 223 -13.93 24.01 15.05
CA LEU A 223 -13.23 25.27 14.73
C LEU A 223 -11.80 25.12 14.17
N PRO A 224 -11.36 26.05 13.30
CA PRO A 224 -10.00 26.08 12.79
C PRO A 224 -9.02 26.48 13.93
N GLY A 225 -8.44 25.48 14.61
CA GLY A 225 -7.37 25.68 15.60
C GLY A 225 -7.41 24.82 16.88
N GLY A 226 -8.20 23.75 16.96
CA GLY A 226 -8.35 22.98 18.20
C GLY A 226 -7.46 21.73 18.33
N VAL A 227 -6.24 21.94 18.84
CA VAL A 227 -5.20 21.01 19.37
C VAL A 227 -4.65 19.90 18.48
#